data_AF-A0AA38MIU2-F1
#
_entry.id   AF-A0AA38MIU2-F1
#
_cell.length_a   1.000
_cell.length_b   1.000
_cell.length_c   1.000
_cell.angle_alpha   90.00
_cell.angle_beta   90.00
_cell.angle_gamma   90.00
#
_symmetry.space_group_name_H-M   'P 1'
#
loop_
_entity.id
_entity.type
_entity.pdbx_description
1 polymer ?
#
loop_
_entity_poly.entity_id
_entity_poly.type
_entity_poly.pdbx_seq_one_letter_code
_entity_poly.pdbx_strand_id
1 'polypeptide(L)'
;MDVFDAYEDDLEVIEIVEMGIPRQMYTRADHFYGLPELQFFQRFRLTKPTVLHLLTLIEERLEFPTDRNQAVSPINQLLTTLRFFASGGHLSTVADYMGMYISTVSRIIRRVSDAIARLYQRFIKMPQTLMEQRLIQNGFFDIARFPRVIRAIDCTHQN
;
A
#
# COMPACT_ATOMS: atom_id res chain seq x y z
N MET A 1 -21.62 -35.15 10.35
CA MET A 1 -22.10 -33.99 9.56
C MET A 1 -23.50 -33.76 10.07
N ASP A 2 -23.63 -32.86 11.04
CA ASP A 2 -24.87 -32.65 11.76
C ASP A 2 -25.87 -31.98 10.84
N VAL A 3 -27.10 -32.48 10.85
CA VAL A 3 -28.21 -31.96 10.05
C VAL A 3 -28.51 -30.49 10.38
N PHE A 4 -28.08 -30.02 11.55
CA PHE A 4 -28.20 -28.62 12.00
C PHE A 4 -27.32 -27.63 11.23
N ASP A 5 -26.10 -27.99 10.81
CA ASP A 5 -25.19 -27.10 10.05
C ASP A 5 -25.80 -26.73 8.68
N ALA A 6 -26.50 -27.67 8.05
CA ALA A 6 -27.10 -27.45 6.72
C ALA A 6 -28.26 -26.45 6.74
N TYR A 7 -28.99 -26.38 7.86
CA TYR A 7 -30.12 -25.44 8.01
C TYR A 7 -29.67 -24.04 8.41
N GLU A 8 -28.55 -23.89 9.12
CA GLU A 8 -27.98 -22.59 9.48
C GLU A 8 -27.53 -21.81 8.24
N ASP A 9 -26.82 -22.47 7.32
CA ASP A 9 -26.41 -21.87 6.04
C ASP A 9 -27.63 -21.45 5.20
N ASP A 10 -28.67 -22.29 5.14
CA ASP A 10 -29.89 -22.00 4.39
C ASP A 10 -30.67 -20.81 5.02
N LEU A 11 -30.68 -20.70 6.35
CA LEU A 11 -31.28 -19.58 7.08
C LEU A 11 -30.53 -18.27 6.82
N GLU A 12 -29.19 -18.28 6.83
CA GLU A 12 -28.37 -17.10 6.53
C GLU A 12 -28.60 -16.61 5.09
N VAL A 13 -28.70 -17.54 4.13
CA VAL A 13 -29.00 -17.21 2.73
C VAL A 13 -30.39 -16.60 2.58
N ILE A 14 -31.41 -17.17 3.23
CA ILE A 14 -32.78 -16.63 3.21
C ILE A 14 -32.81 -15.22 3.81
N GLU A 15 -32.12 -15.00 4.93
CA GLU A 15 -32.06 -13.70 5.61
C GLU A 15 -31.38 -12.63 4.73
N ILE A 16 -30.31 -12.99 4.01
CA ILE A 16 -29.65 -12.10 3.03
C ILE A 16 -30.58 -11.73 1.87
N VAL A 17 -31.40 -12.68 1.38
CA VAL A 17 -32.34 -12.45 0.28
C VAL A 17 -33.49 -11.53 0.72
N GLU A 18 -34.01 -11.71 1.93
CA GLU A 18 -35.15 -10.94 2.44
C GLU A 18 -34.76 -9.56 2.97
N MET A 19 -33.67 -9.47 3.74
CA MET A 19 -33.29 -8.25 4.48
C MET A 19 -32.15 -7.48 3.79
N GLY A 20 -31.53 -8.06 2.78
CA GLY A 20 -30.31 -7.55 2.14
C GLY A 20 -29.06 -7.76 3.01
N ILE A 21 -27.87 -7.65 2.41
CA ILE A 21 -26.61 -7.80 3.14
C ILE A 21 -26.50 -6.66 4.18
N PRO A 22 -26.44 -6.98 5.49
CA PRO A 22 -26.32 -5.96 6.53
C PRO A 22 -25.02 -5.19 6.34
N ARG A 23 -25.06 -3.87 6.58
CA ARG A 23 -23.86 -3.04 6.50
C ARG A 23 -22.87 -3.46 7.58
N GLN A 24 -21.75 -4.03 7.17
CA GLN A 24 -20.65 -4.34 8.09
C GLN A 24 -19.98 -3.05 8.56
N MET A 25 -20.06 -2.78 9.86
CA MET A 25 -19.37 -1.66 10.50
C MET A 25 -18.00 -2.15 10.98
N TYR A 26 -16.92 -1.60 10.41
CA TYR A 26 -15.57 -1.96 10.82
C TYR A 26 -15.04 -0.99 11.88
N THR A 27 -14.46 -1.55 12.94
CA THR A 27 -13.67 -0.77 13.89
C THR A 27 -12.22 -0.77 13.41
N ARG A 28 -11.67 0.41 13.12
CA ARG A 28 -10.30 0.56 12.60
C ARG A 28 -9.33 0.66 13.76
N ALA A 29 -8.31 -0.20 13.80
CA ALA A 29 -7.27 -0.15 14.81
C ALA A 29 -6.31 1.03 14.55
N ASP A 30 -5.82 1.64 15.63
CA ASP A 30 -4.73 2.62 15.55
C ASP A 30 -3.39 1.89 15.45
N HIS A 31 -2.99 1.55 14.22
CA HIS A 31 -1.72 0.86 13.99
C HIS A 31 -0.50 1.75 14.20
N PHE A 32 -0.63 3.07 14.10
CA PHE A 32 0.51 3.98 14.21
C PHE A 32 0.95 4.13 15.67
N TYR A 33 0.00 4.42 16.57
CA TYR A 33 0.30 4.61 17.99
C TYR A 33 0.21 3.29 18.77
N GLY A 34 -0.64 2.35 18.34
CA GLY A 34 -0.87 1.08 19.05
C GLY A 34 0.23 0.03 18.90
N LEU A 35 1.14 0.16 17.93
CA LEU A 35 2.23 -0.80 17.71
C LEU A 35 3.59 -0.29 18.22
N PRO A 36 4.41 -1.11 18.89
CA PRO A 36 5.81 -0.81 19.14
C PRO A 36 6.63 -0.68 17.85
N GLU A 37 7.74 0.07 17.87
CA GLU A 37 8.55 0.40 16.68
C GLU A 37 8.98 -0.84 15.89
N LEU A 38 9.51 -1.86 16.56
CA LEU A 38 9.96 -3.10 15.91
C LEU A 38 8.79 -3.81 15.20
N GLN A 39 7.65 -3.90 15.87
CA GLN A 39 6.44 -4.53 15.33
C GLN A 39 5.85 -3.75 14.16
N PHE A 40 5.91 -2.42 14.23
CA PHE A 40 5.52 -1.52 13.17
C PHE A 40 6.41 -1.73 11.93
N PHE A 41 7.73 -1.69 12.12
CA PHE A 41 8.69 -1.89 11.03
C PHE A 41 8.52 -3.25 10.34
N GLN A 42 8.32 -4.33 11.11
CA GLN A 42 8.07 -5.65 10.54
C GLN A 42 6.82 -5.71 9.64
N ARG A 43 5.80 -4.90 9.94
CA ARG A 43 4.50 -4.94 9.26
C ARG A 43 4.38 -3.98 8.09
N PHE A 44 5.06 -2.83 8.15
CA PHE A 44 4.96 -1.76 7.17
C PHE A 44 6.28 -1.48 6.43
N ARG A 45 7.39 -2.13 6.83
CA ARG A 45 8.74 -2.01 6.24
C ARG A 45 9.35 -0.60 6.25
N LEU A 46 8.73 0.31 7.01
CA LEU A 46 9.21 1.67 7.27
C LEU A 46 9.14 1.95 8.76
N THR A 47 10.02 2.83 9.25
CA THR A 47 10.00 3.32 10.63
C THR A 47 8.92 4.38 10.78
N LYS A 48 8.41 4.60 12.01
CA LYS A 48 7.39 5.63 12.25
C LYS A 48 7.84 7.03 11.82
N PRO A 49 9.09 7.48 12.10
CA PRO A 49 9.57 8.78 11.61
C PRO A 49 9.59 8.88 10.08
N THR A 50 10.00 7.80 9.37
CA THR A 50 9.97 7.79 7.90
C THR A 50 8.55 7.88 7.36
N VAL A 51 7.60 7.19 7.99
CA VAL A 51 6.18 7.27 7.61
C VAL A 51 5.64 8.68 7.81
N LEU A 52 5.92 9.34 8.94
CA LEU A 52 5.52 10.73 9.16
C LEU A 52 6.13 11.66 8.13
N HIS A 53 7.44 11.52 7.86
CA HIS A 53 8.09 12.33 6.84
C HIS A 53 7.43 12.14 5.46
N LEU A 54 7.19 10.89 5.05
CA LEU A 54 6.51 10.60 3.80
C LEU A 54 5.10 11.19 3.77
N LEU A 55 4.35 11.09 4.87
CA LEU A 55 3.01 11.65 5.00
C LEU A 55 3.02 13.16 4.72
N THR A 56 3.96 13.92 5.29
CA THR A 56 4.06 15.37 5.04
C THR A 56 4.22 15.74 3.56
N LEU A 57 4.72 14.81 2.72
CA LEU A 57 4.91 15.04 1.29
C LEU A 57 3.67 14.75 0.44
N ILE A 58 2.72 13.98 0.97
CA ILE A 58 1.59 13.46 0.18
C ILE A 58 0.21 13.78 0.79
N GLU A 59 0.17 14.26 2.04
CA GLU A 59 -1.05 14.44 2.84
C GLU A 59 -2.12 15.28 2.13
N GLU A 60 -1.74 16.39 1.51
CA GLU A 60 -2.64 17.29 0.75
C GLU A 60 -3.45 16.53 -0.32
N ARG A 61 -2.88 15.46 -0.89
CA ARG A 61 -3.55 14.63 -1.92
C ARG A 61 -4.43 13.52 -1.33
N LEU A 62 -4.31 13.24 -0.04
CA LEU A 62 -5.03 12.19 0.68
C LEU A 62 -6.23 12.71 1.47
N GLU A 63 -6.25 14.01 1.77
CA GLU A 63 -7.36 14.68 2.43
C GLU A 63 -8.64 14.61 1.59
N PHE A 64 -9.76 14.49 2.29
CA PHE A 64 -11.07 14.61 1.68
C PHE A 64 -11.63 16.00 2.01
N PRO A 65 -12.24 16.71 1.05
CA PRO A 65 -12.82 18.03 1.30
C PRO A 65 -14.03 18.01 2.24
N THR A 66 -14.56 16.83 2.58
CA THR A 66 -15.67 16.67 3.51
C THR A 66 -15.46 15.47 4.42
N ASP A 67 -15.77 15.61 5.71
CA ASP A 67 -15.71 14.53 6.71
C ASP A 67 -16.95 13.61 6.69
N ARG A 68 -17.62 13.50 5.52
CA ARG A 68 -18.80 12.64 5.37
C ARG A 68 -18.37 11.17 5.37
N ASN A 69 -19.11 10.33 6.10
CA ASN A 69 -19.03 8.87 6.10
C ASN A 69 -17.77 8.22 6.73
N GLN A 70 -17.24 8.76 7.83
CA GLN A 70 -16.05 8.22 8.49
C GLN A 70 -14.86 8.09 7.53
N ALA A 71 -14.43 9.22 6.99
CA ALA A 71 -13.33 9.26 6.05
C ALA A 71 -12.08 8.62 6.67
N VAL A 72 -11.38 7.79 5.89
CA VAL A 72 -10.13 7.18 6.35
C VAL A 72 -9.07 8.27 6.44
N SER A 73 -8.54 8.53 7.63
CA SER A 73 -7.48 9.52 7.87
C SER A 73 -6.27 9.30 6.94
N PRO A 74 -5.56 10.36 6.49
CA PRO A 74 -4.38 10.24 5.64
C PRO A 74 -3.32 9.24 6.14
N ILE A 75 -3.03 9.22 7.45
CA ILE A 75 -2.10 8.25 8.04
C ILE A 75 -2.55 6.80 7.81
N ASN A 76 -3.81 6.47 8.10
CA ASN A 76 -4.36 5.13 7.90
C ASN A 76 -4.40 4.73 6.42
N GLN A 77 -4.62 5.68 5.51
CA GLN A 77 -4.52 5.42 4.08
C GLN A 77 -3.09 5.04 3.68
N LEU A 78 -2.11 5.80 4.16
CA LEU A 78 -0.70 5.53 3.90
C LEU A 78 -0.30 4.16 4.47
N LEU A 79 -0.65 3.86 5.72
CA LEU A 79 -0.39 2.56 6.35
C LEU A 79 -1.05 1.39 5.61
N THR A 80 -2.28 1.56 5.12
CA THR A 80 -2.96 0.54 4.28
C THR A 80 -2.11 0.20 3.06
N THR A 81 -1.55 1.22 2.40
CA THR A 81 -0.77 1.05 1.18
C THR A 81 0.60 0.44 1.47
N LEU A 82 1.26 0.90 2.54
CA LEU A 82 2.53 0.33 3.00
C LEU A 82 2.37 -1.14 3.40
N ARG A 83 1.25 -1.51 4.04
CA ARG A 83 0.94 -2.90 4.36
C ARG A 83 0.88 -3.75 3.11
N PHE A 84 0.18 -3.28 2.08
CA PHE A 84 0.08 -3.96 0.78
C PHE A 84 1.46 -4.16 0.14
N PHE A 85 2.31 -3.12 0.10
CA PHE A 85 3.67 -3.24 -0.42
C PHE A 85 4.54 -4.18 0.41
N ALA A 86 4.42 -4.13 1.74
CA ALA A 86 5.21 -4.94 2.66
C ALA A 86 4.87 -6.43 2.62
N SER A 87 3.61 -6.77 2.35
CA SER A 87 3.14 -8.16 2.38
C SER A 87 3.10 -8.82 1.00
N GLY A 88 3.15 -8.05 -0.10
CA GLY A 88 2.89 -8.57 -1.45
C GLY A 88 1.54 -9.29 -1.56
N GLY A 89 0.62 -9.00 -0.63
CA GLY A 89 -0.55 -9.83 -0.34
C GLY A 89 -1.81 -9.36 -1.06
N HIS A 90 -2.82 -10.22 -1.09
CA HIS A 90 -4.11 -9.91 -1.70
C HIS A 90 -4.85 -8.78 -0.95
N LEU A 91 -5.71 -8.06 -1.69
CA LEU A 91 -6.49 -6.94 -1.14
C LEU A 91 -7.39 -7.37 0.01
N SER A 92 -7.90 -8.62 0.01
CA SER A 92 -8.69 -9.19 1.10
C SER A 92 -7.91 -9.23 2.41
N THR A 93 -6.69 -9.77 2.40
CA THR A 93 -5.85 -9.84 3.61
C THR A 93 -5.52 -8.45 4.16
N VAL A 94 -5.33 -7.45 3.28
CA VAL A 94 -5.09 -6.06 3.72
C VAL A 94 -6.37 -5.43 4.26
N ALA A 95 -7.52 -5.69 3.63
CA ALA A 95 -8.83 -5.24 4.08
C ALA A 95 -9.18 -5.77 5.48
N ASP A 96 -9.00 -7.06 5.69
CA ASP A 96 -9.24 -7.69 7.00
C ASP A 96 -8.31 -7.11 8.06
N TYR A 97 -7.03 -6.96 7.72
CA TYR A 97 -6.02 -6.42 8.64
C TYR A 97 -6.30 -4.97 9.05
N MET A 98 -6.69 -4.12 8.09
CA MET A 98 -6.93 -2.70 8.31
C MET A 98 -8.36 -2.39 8.79
N GLY A 99 -9.25 -3.38 8.82
CA GLY A 99 -10.67 -3.20 9.14
C GLY A 99 -11.37 -2.29 8.13
N MET A 100 -11.32 -2.64 6.84
CA MET A 100 -11.95 -1.86 5.78
C MET A 100 -12.49 -2.75 4.68
N TYR A 101 -13.54 -2.30 3.98
CA TYR A 101 -13.97 -2.96 2.75
C TYR A 101 -12.86 -3.00 1.69
N ILE A 102 -12.77 -4.12 0.95
CA ILE A 102 -11.81 -4.32 -0.16
C ILE A 102 -11.85 -3.19 -1.17
N SER A 103 -13.05 -2.70 -1.53
CA SER A 103 -13.24 -1.59 -2.46
C SER A 103 -12.62 -0.28 -1.95
N THR A 104 -12.61 -0.07 -0.64
CA THR A 104 -11.97 1.09 0.00
C THR A 104 -10.46 0.95 -0.02
N VAL A 105 -9.93 -0.22 0.34
CA VAL A 105 -8.49 -0.52 0.27
C VAL A 105 -7.95 -0.32 -1.14
N SER A 106 -8.63 -0.85 -2.16
CA SER A 106 -8.23 -0.70 -3.57
C SER A 106 -8.10 0.77 -3.99
N ARG A 107 -9.11 1.59 -3.66
CA ARG A 107 -9.10 3.04 -3.95
C ARG A 107 -7.99 3.77 -3.22
N ILE A 108 -7.74 3.42 -1.96
CA ILE A 108 -6.67 3.98 -1.14
C ILE A 108 -5.30 3.65 -1.75
N ILE A 109 -5.03 2.37 -2.04
CA ILE A 109 -3.75 1.93 -2.61
C ILE A 109 -3.45 2.69 -3.89
N ARG A 110 -4.44 2.79 -4.79
CA ARG A 110 -4.28 3.55 -6.05
C ARG A 110 -3.92 5.01 -5.79
N ARG A 111 -4.66 5.69 -4.90
CA ARG A 111 -4.44 7.13 -4.61
C ARG A 111 -3.09 7.39 -3.96
N VAL A 112 -2.73 6.61 -2.95
CA VAL A 112 -1.44 6.75 -2.26
C VAL A 112 -0.28 6.40 -3.19
N SER A 113 -0.41 5.36 -4.01
CA SER A 113 0.62 4.99 -4.98
C SER A 113 0.86 6.09 -6.00
N ASP A 114 -0.20 6.72 -6.54
CA ASP A 114 -0.08 7.86 -7.44
C ASP A 114 0.59 9.06 -6.74
N ALA A 115 0.21 9.36 -5.50
CA ALA A 115 0.81 10.45 -4.73
C ALA A 115 2.31 10.23 -4.49
N ILE A 116 2.71 9.01 -4.13
CA ILE A 116 4.13 8.64 -3.94
C ILE A 116 4.88 8.69 -5.27
N ALA A 117 4.32 8.16 -6.37
CA ALA A 117 4.97 8.13 -7.67
C ALA A 117 5.29 9.54 -8.20
N ARG A 118 4.46 10.55 -7.87
CA ARG A 118 4.73 11.96 -8.24
C ARG A 118 5.97 12.53 -7.57
N LEU A 119 6.42 11.95 -6.46
CA LEU A 119 7.67 12.34 -5.80
C LEU A 119 8.92 11.83 -6.53
N TYR A 120 8.77 11.02 -7.59
CA TYR A 120 9.87 10.41 -8.33
C TYR A 120 10.99 11.39 -8.68
N GLN A 121 10.66 12.57 -9.22
CA GLN A 121 11.67 13.54 -9.64
C GLN A 121 12.54 14.07 -8.48
N ARG A 122 11.99 14.07 -7.26
CA ARG A 122 12.71 14.51 -6.05
C ARG A 122 13.71 13.46 -5.57
N PHE A 123 13.38 12.17 -5.71
CA PHE A 123 14.15 11.08 -5.11
C PHE A 123 14.94 10.24 -6.12
N ILE A 124 14.55 10.24 -7.39
CA ILE A 124 15.17 9.42 -8.44
C ILE A 124 15.78 10.33 -9.49
N LYS A 125 17.12 10.35 -9.53
CA LYS A 125 17.90 11.05 -10.55
C LYS A 125 18.25 10.08 -11.66
N MET A 126 17.81 10.41 -12.87
CA MET A 126 18.21 9.68 -14.08
C MET A 126 19.38 10.39 -14.75
N PRO A 127 20.34 9.66 -15.34
CA PRO A 127 21.39 10.28 -16.14
C PRO A 127 20.77 10.97 -17.36
N GLN A 128 20.99 12.29 -17.47
CA GLN A 128 20.35 13.10 -18.50
C GLN A 128 21.28 13.33 -19.70
N THR A 129 22.59 13.27 -19.48
CA THR A 129 23.57 13.50 -20.53
C THR A 129 24.15 12.19 -21.06
N LEU A 130 24.56 12.19 -22.33
CA LEU A 130 25.26 11.05 -22.93
C LEU A 130 26.58 10.73 -22.21
N MET A 131 27.22 11.73 -21.61
CA MET A 131 28.44 11.54 -20.84
C MET A 131 28.18 10.78 -19.53
N GLU A 132 27.15 11.19 -18.77
CA GLU A 132 26.73 10.48 -17.56
C GLU A 132 26.28 9.04 -17.87
N GLN A 133 25.52 8.86 -18.95
CA GLN A 133 25.08 7.53 -19.38
C GLN A 133 26.28 6.64 -19.71
N ARG A 134 27.26 7.13 -20.47
CA ARG A 134 28.48 6.36 -20.78
C ARG A 134 29.28 6.03 -19.52
N LEU A 135 29.41 6.97 -18.59
CA LEU A 135 30.10 6.73 -17.32
C LEU A 135 29.43 5.59 -16.53
N ILE A 136 28.11 5.60 -16.43
CA ILE A 136 27.35 4.55 -15.74
C ILE A 136 27.46 3.21 -16.47
N GLN A 137 27.30 3.21 -17.80
CA GLN A 137 27.41 2.01 -18.64
C GLN A 137 28.79 1.35 -18.50
N ASN A 138 29.85 2.16 -18.53
CA ASN A 138 31.20 1.66 -18.32
C ASN A 138 31.36 1.08 -16.91
N GLY A 139 30.79 1.72 -15.88
CA GLY A 139 30.81 1.21 -14.51
C GLY A 139 30.17 -0.18 -14.38
N PHE A 140 28.98 -0.40 -14.94
CA PHE A 140 28.34 -1.73 -14.97
C PHE A 140 29.15 -2.75 -15.79
N PHE A 141 29.75 -2.31 -16.89
CA PHE A 141 30.61 -3.14 -17.71
C PHE A 141 31.91 -3.55 -17.00
N ASP A 142 32.49 -2.68 -16.19
CA ASP A 142 33.72 -2.99 -15.46
C ASP A 142 33.49 -3.95 -14.29
N ILE A 143 32.33 -3.86 -13.63
CA ILE A 143 31.96 -4.74 -12.52
C ILE A 143 31.63 -6.15 -13.02
N ALA A 144 30.77 -6.26 -14.04
CA ALA A 144 30.17 -7.56 -14.42
C ALA A 144 30.08 -7.77 -15.94
N ARG A 145 30.80 -6.97 -16.74
CA ARG A 145 30.72 -6.99 -18.22
C ARG A 145 29.32 -6.78 -18.74
N PHE A 146 28.47 -6.08 -17.98
CA PHE A 146 27.09 -5.85 -18.36
C PHE A 146 26.97 -4.57 -19.21
N PRO A 147 26.78 -4.67 -20.53
CA PRO A 147 26.88 -3.52 -21.41
C PRO A 147 25.57 -2.71 -21.40
N ARG A 148 25.69 -1.41 -21.68
CA ARG A 148 24.55 -0.49 -21.94
C ARG A 148 23.59 -0.26 -20.78
N VAL A 149 23.91 -0.73 -19.57
CA VAL A 149 23.10 -0.48 -18.38
C VAL A 149 23.22 0.98 -17.94
N ILE A 150 22.10 1.69 -17.87
CA ILE A 150 22.02 3.05 -17.33
C ILE A 150 21.44 3.09 -15.92
N ARG A 151 20.78 2.01 -15.48
CA ARG A 151 20.24 1.83 -14.12
C ARG A 151 19.93 0.35 -13.86
N ALA A 152 19.94 -0.06 -12.60
CA ALA A 152 19.35 -1.33 -12.15
C ALA A 152 18.36 -1.09 -11.01
N ILE A 153 17.26 -1.84 -10.99
CA ILE A 153 16.23 -1.87 -9.94
C ILE A 153 15.86 -3.34 -9.73
N ASP A 154 15.94 -3.83 -8.50
CA ASP A 154 15.49 -5.17 -8.10
C ASP A 154 15.89 -6.28 -9.09
N CYS A 155 17.20 -6.47 -9.24
CA CYS A 155 17.83 -7.41 -10.18
C CYS A 155 17.45 -7.23 -11.67
N THR A 156 16.71 -6.18 -12.01
CA THR A 156 16.30 -5.83 -13.37
C THR A 156 17.11 -4.62 -13.85
N HIS A 157 17.73 -4.72 -15.02
CA HIS A 157 18.47 -3.61 -15.61
C HIS A 157 17.58 -2.83 -16.59
N GLN A 158 17.89 -1.55 -16.75
CA GLN A 158 17.33 -0.72 -17.81
C GLN A 158 18.46 -0.23 -18.72
N ASN A 159 18.21 -0.35 -20.02
CA ASN A 159 19.07 0.10 -21.11
C ASN A 159 18.60 1.44 -21.66
#